data_AF-A0A7Z2JL16-F1
#
_entry.id   AF-A0A7Z2JL16-F1
#
_cell.length_a   1.000
_cell.length_b   1.000
_cell.length_c   1.000
_cell.angle_alpha   90.00
_cell.angle_beta   90.00
_cell.angle_gamma   90.00
#
_symmetry.space_group_name_H-M   'P 1'
#
loop_
_entity.id
_entity.type
_entity.pdbx_description
1 polymer ?
#
loop_
_entity_poly.entity_id
_entity_poly.type
_entity_poly.pdbx_seq_one_letter_code
_entity_poly.pdbx_strand_id
1 'polypeptide(L)'
;MRGKPLLPMGVAIATAVLLGACMNAAQSTASNSAPTAAAPAAADLVGHDADAHGCRASAGYSWCEHTQRCERPWELAQRQHFTPGETQFARYCATGSAE
;
A
#
# COMPACT_ATOMS: atom_id res chain seq x y z
N MET A 1 40.63 10.03 11.51
CA MET A 1 40.69 11.22 12.39
C MET A 1 41.28 12.40 11.62
N ARG A 2 40.44 13.22 10.98
CA ARG A 2 40.72 14.61 10.56
C ARG A 2 39.36 15.26 10.30
N GLY A 3 39.07 16.32 11.06
CA GLY A 3 37.75 16.87 11.32
C GLY A 3 37.14 17.62 10.14
N LYS A 4 35.81 17.61 10.09
CA LYS A 4 34.98 18.39 9.17
C LYS A 4 34.88 19.83 9.72
N PRO A 5 35.03 20.87 8.89
CA PRO A 5 34.90 22.25 9.36
C PRO A 5 33.46 22.58 9.75
N LEU A 6 33.33 23.04 10.98
CA LEU A 6 32.15 23.62 11.60
C LEU A 6 32.05 25.09 11.14
N LEU A 7 31.00 25.43 10.38
CA LEU A 7 30.67 26.83 10.08
C LEU A 7 29.52 27.31 11.00
N PRO A 8 29.52 28.62 11.34
CA PRO A 8 28.85 29.15 12.52
C PRO A 8 27.41 29.62 12.28
N MET A 9 26.79 29.89 13.42
CA MET A 9 25.43 30.38 13.67
C MET A 9 24.90 31.49 12.73
N GLY A 10 23.62 31.36 12.43
CA GLY A 10 22.65 32.43 12.70
C GLY A 10 22.19 33.25 11.51
N VAL A 11 20.99 32.93 10.99
CA VAL A 11 20.05 33.93 10.46
C VAL A 11 18.63 33.45 10.77
N ALA A 12 17.99 34.10 11.74
CA ALA A 12 16.56 34.03 11.99
C ALA A 12 15.88 35.08 11.10
N ILE A 13 14.99 34.70 10.17
CA ILE A 13 14.07 35.64 9.52
C ILE A 13 12.71 34.99 9.29
N ALA A 14 11.78 35.44 10.13
CA ALA A 14 10.38 35.77 9.87
C ALA A 14 9.50 34.82 9.06
N THR A 15 8.52 34.29 9.78
CA THR A 15 7.19 33.85 9.36
C THR A 15 6.56 34.69 8.24
N ALA A 16 6.05 34.03 7.20
CA ALA A 16 4.98 34.57 6.36
C ALA A 16 3.97 33.44 6.08
N VAL A 17 3.01 33.31 6.99
CA VAL A 17 1.82 32.47 6.83
C VAL A 17 0.84 33.24 5.95
N LEU A 18 0.63 32.80 4.71
CA LEU A 18 -0.41 33.36 3.84
C LEU A 18 -1.69 32.50 3.95
N LEU A 19 -2.58 32.89 4.87
CA LEU A 19 -3.99 32.46 4.86
C LEU A 19 -4.74 33.29 3.81
N GLY A 20 -5.05 32.69 2.66
CA GLY A 20 -6.00 33.23 1.69
C GLY A 20 -7.32 32.46 1.75
N ALA A 21 -8.35 33.07 2.33
CA ALA A 21 -9.70 32.50 2.40
C ALA A 21 -10.67 33.20 1.41
N CYS A 22 -11.46 32.36 0.74
CA CYS A 22 -12.78 32.51 0.12
C CYS A 22 -13.31 33.91 -0.29
N MET A 23 -13.73 34.03 -1.56
CA MET A 23 -15.12 34.31 -1.98
C MET A 23 -15.18 34.56 -3.51
N ASN A 24 -15.86 33.70 -4.26
CA ASN A 24 -16.71 34.19 -5.36
C ASN A 24 -17.85 33.20 -5.60
N ALA A 25 -19.08 33.66 -5.36
CA ALA A 25 -20.29 32.89 -5.47
C ALA A 25 -20.88 33.01 -6.89
N ALA A 26 -21.36 31.86 -7.40
CA ALA A 26 -22.55 31.69 -8.25
C ALA A 26 -22.60 32.45 -9.60
N GLN A 27 -22.40 31.80 -10.77
CA GLN A 27 -23.43 31.20 -11.66
C GLN A 27 -22.81 31.20 -13.09
N SER A 28 -23.11 30.37 -14.10
CA SER A 28 -24.15 29.40 -14.37
C SER A 28 -23.76 28.55 -15.61
N THR A 29 -24.19 27.29 -15.59
CA THR A 29 -24.68 26.47 -16.71
C THR A 29 -24.09 26.63 -18.12
N ALA A 30 -23.27 25.66 -18.53
CA ALA A 30 -23.37 25.07 -19.86
C ALA A 30 -23.11 23.56 -19.72
N SER A 31 -24.20 22.81 -19.65
CA SER A 31 -24.23 21.35 -19.75
C SER A 31 -23.72 20.94 -21.12
N ASN A 32 -22.43 20.63 -21.21
CA ASN A 32 -21.90 19.78 -22.26
C ASN A 32 -21.73 18.39 -21.67
N SER A 33 -22.85 17.66 -21.58
CA SER A 33 -22.83 16.20 -21.47
C SER A 33 -22.25 15.64 -22.76
N ALA A 34 -20.93 15.67 -22.88
CA ALA A 34 -20.23 14.78 -23.78
C ALA A 34 -20.53 13.35 -23.30
N PRO A 35 -20.87 12.42 -24.20
CA PRO A 35 -21.09 11.04 -23.79
C PRO A 35 -19.82 10.57 -23.11
N THR A 36 -19.98 10.03 -21.90
CA THR A 36 -18.99 9.21 -21.22
C THR A 36 -18.52 8.17 -22.23
N ALA A 37 -17.42 8.46 -22.93
CA ALA A 37 -16.62 7.45 -23.57
C ALA A 37 -16.13 6.63 -22.39
N ALA A 38 -16.86 5.56 -22.09
CA ALA A 38 -16.39 4.52 -21.21
C ALA A 38 -14.96 4.22 -21.67
N ALA A 39 -13.99 4.57 -20.83
CA ALA A 39 -12.67 4.00 -20.95
C ALA A 39 -12.89 2.50 -21.13
N PRO A 40 -12.19 1.82 -22.07
CA PRO A 40 -12.33 0.38 -22.19
C PRO A 40 -12.17 -0.16 -20.78
N ALA A 41 -13.21 -0.85 -20.28
CA ALA A 41 -13.15 -1.53 -18.99
C ALA A 41 -11.83 -2.28 -19.02
N ALA A 42 -10.88 -1.83 -18.17
CA ALA A 42 -9.51 -2.31 -18.23
C ALA A 42 -9.63 -3.83 -18.24
N ALA A 43 -9.21 -4.45 -19.34
CA ALA A 43 -9.26 -5.89 -19.47
C ALA A 43 -8.63 -6.43 -18.19
N ASP A 44 -9.34 -7.30 -17.47
CA ASP A 44 -8.91 -7.82 -16.17
C ASP A 44 -7.57 -8.53 -16.39
N LEU A 45 -6.47 -7.79 -16.23
CA LEU A 45 -5.14 -8.27 -16.54
C LEU A 45 -4.83 -9.29 -15.48
N VAL A 46 -4.76 -10.56 -15.88
CA VAL A 46 -4.46 -11.68 -14.97
C VAL A 46 -3.23 -11.33 -14.15
N GLY A 47 -3.39 -11.35 -12.83
CA GLY A 47 -2.34 -11.06 -11.88
C GLY A 47 -2.21 -9.60 -11.44
N HIS A 48 -3.04 -8.65 -11.88
CA HIS A 48 -2.98 -7.25 -11.39
C HIS A 48 -3.61 -7.07 -9.98
N ASP A 49 -3.40 -8.03 -9.08
CA ASP A 49 -4.00 -8.11 -7.75
C ASP A 49 -2.93 -8.21 -6.64
N ALA A 50 -1.75 -7.64 -6.88
CA ALA A 50 -0.69 -7.58 -5.88
C ALA A 50 -1.09 -6.66 -4.70
N ASP A 51 -0.95 -7.16 -3.47
CA ASP A 51 -1.16 -6.38 -2.25
C ASP A 51 0.03 -5.46 -1.90
N ALA A 52 -0.01 -4.80 -0.74
CA ALA A 52 1.05 -3.90 -0.27
C ALA A 52 2.41 -4.60 -0.08
N HIS A 53 2.42 -5.93 0.10
CA HIS A 53 3.61 -6.75 0.21
C HIS A 53 4.02 -7.37 -1.14
N GLY A 54 3.26 -7.11 -2.21
CA GLY A 54 3.46 -7.68 -3.54
C GLY A 54 2.91 -9.11 -3.69
N CYS A 55 2.14 -9.60 -2.72
CA CYS A 55 1.53 -10.93 -2.79
C CYS A 55 0.31 -10.91 -3.71
N ARG A 56 0.20 -11.89 -4.60
CA ARG A 56 -0.91 -12.01 -5.56
C ARG A 56 -1.87 -13.09 -5.11
N ALA A 57 -3.05 -12.69 -4.66
CA ALA A 57 -4.08 -13.60 -4.17
C ALA A 57 -4.58 -14.56 -5.27
N SER A 58 -4.62 -14.09 -6.52
CA SER A 58 -4.98 -14.86 -7.72
C SER A 58 -4.03 -16.03 -7.98
N ALA A 59 -2.77 -15.90 -7.58
CA ALA A 59 -1.77 -16.98 -7.64
C ALA A 59 -1.75 -17.84 -6.35
N GLY A 60 -2.60 -17.51 -5.36
CA GLY A 60 -2.71 -18.22 -4.09
C GLY A 60 -1.68 -17.81 -3.05
N TYR A 61 -1.09 -16.63 -3.18
CA TYR A 61 -0.13 -16.12 -2.20
C TYR A 61 -0.81 -15.26 -1.13
N SER A 62 -0.32 -15.38 0.10
CA SER A 62 -0.71 -14.55 1.23
C SER A 62 0.52 -14.13 2.02
N TRP A 63 0.56 -12.88 2.47
CA TRP A 63 1.67 -12.38 3.28
C TRP A 63 1.73 -13.10 4.63
N CYS A 64 2.94 -13.47 5.04
CA CYS A 64 3.20 -14.13 6.31
C CYS A 64 4.22 -13.32 7.12
N GLU A 65 3.79 -12.72 8.23
CA GLU A 65 4.64 -11.85 9.06
C GLU A 65 5.82 -12.63 9.66
N HIS A 66 5.62 -13.89 10.03
CA HIS A 66 6.68 -14.72 10.60
C HIS A 66 7.82 -15.01 9.61
N THR A 67 7.50 -15.34 8.36
CA THR A 67 8.53 -15.64 7.35
C THR A 67 8.95 -14.41 6.54
N GLN A 68 8.22 -13.30 6.67
CA GLN A 68 8.37 -12.07 5.88
C GLN A 68 8.35 -12.35 4.38
N ARG A 69 7.44 -13.24 3.95
CA ARG A 69 7.31 -13.70 2.56
C ARG A 69 5.86 -13.91 2.18
N CYS A 70 5.61 -13.85 0.88
CA CYS A 70 4.38 -14.35 0.29
C CYS A 70 4.42 -15.88 0.27
N GLU A 71 3.57 -16.51 1.09
CA GLU A 71 3.48 -17.96 1.23
C GLU A 71 2.17 -18.46 0.63
N ARG A 72 2.17 -19.69 0.12
CA ARG A 72 0.92 -20.37 -0.26
C ARG A 72 0.47 -21.20 0.94
N PRO A 73 -0.70 -20.92 1.54
CA PRO A 73 -1.10 -21.54 2.81
C PRO A 73 -1.03 -23.08 2.81
N TRP A 74 -1.39 -23.73 1.70
CA TRP A 74 -1.34 -25.18 1.58
C TRP A 74 0.07 -25.74 1.43
N GLU A 75 0.98 -25.05 0.74
CA GLU A 75 2.37 -25.50 0.66
C GLU A 75 3.08 -25.31 1.99
N LEU A 76 2.83 -24.19 2.65
CA LEU A 76 3.35 -23.93 3.98
C LEU A 76 2.82 -24.96 4.98
N ALA A 77 1.53 -25.30 4.93
CA ALA A 77 0.94 -26.36 5.73
C ALA A 77 1.63 -27.72 5.53
N GLN A 78 1.96 -28.08 4.29
CA GLN A 78 2.71 -29.31 3.98
C GLN A 78 4.14 -29.27 4.52
N ARG A 79 4.85 -28.14 4.36
CA ARG A 79 6.24 -28.00 4.84
C ARG A 79 6.34 -27.98 6.37
N GLN A 80 5.37 -27.34 7.04
CA GLN A 80 5.35 -27.16 8.49
C GLN A 80 4.47 -28.19 9.21
N HIS A 81 3.90 -29.14 8.47
CA HIS A 81 3.10 -30.26 8.99
C HIS A 81 1.90 -29.84 9.87
N PHE A 82 1.17 -28.79 9.47
CA PHE A 82 -0.10 -28.45 10.11
C PHE A 82 -1.31 -28.71 9.20
N THR A 83 -2.49 -28.77 9.80
CA THR A 83 -3.74 -28.96 9.06
C THR A 83 -4.00 -27.75 8.16
N PRO A 84 -4.15 -27.91 6.83
CA PRO A 84 -4.45 -26.81 5.93
C PRO A 84 -5.74 -26.10 6.35
N GLY A 85 -5.63 -24.83 6.74
CA GLY A 85 -6.74 -24.00 7.16
C GLY A 85 -6.27 -22.57 7.37
N GLU A 86 -7.14 -21.61 7.06
CA GLU A 86 -6.83 -20.18 7.14
C GLU A 86 -6.44 -19.77 8.56
N THR A 87 -7.12 -20.32 9.57
CA THR A 87 -6.81 -20.08 10.99
C THR A 87 -5.42 -20.59 11.39
N GLN A 88 -5.02 -21.78 10.94
CA GLN A 88 -3.70 -22.35 11.24
C GLN A 88 -2.58 -21.56 10.55
N PHE A 89 -2.79 -21.20 9.27
CA PHE A 89 -1.87 -20.34 8.53
C PHE A 89 -1.69 -18.99 9.23
N ALA A 90 -2.78 -18.32 9.62
CA ALA A 90 -2.72 -17.04 10.31
C ALA A 90 -1.98 -17.13 11.65
N ARG A 91 -2.21 -18.18 12.43
CA ARG A 91 -1.48 -18.43 13.69
C ARG A 91 0.02 -18.63 13.44
N TYR A 92 0.37 -19.49 12.49
CA TYR A 92 1.77 -19.69 12.11
C TYR A 92 2.42 -18.38 11.66
N CYS A 93 1.72 -17.59 10.86
CA CYS A 93 2.26 -16.31 10.39
C CYS A 93 2.34 -15.25 11.47
N ALA A 94 1.55 -15.34 12.54
CA ALA A 94 1.65 -14.44 13.69
C ALA A 94 2.75 -14.84 14.69
N THR A 95 2.93 -16.15 14.94
CA THR A 95 3.77 -16.62 16.07
C THR A 95 4.92 -17.54 15.67
N GLY A 96 4.98 -18.00 14.43
CA GLY A 96 5.93 -19.01 13.97
C GLY A 96 5.66 -20.42 14.46
N SER A 97 4.45 -20.69 14.94
CA SER A 97 4.08 -21.98 15.53
C SER A 97 2.92 -22.61 14.76
N ALA A 98 3.14 -23.85 14.35
CA ALA A 98 2.18 -24.74 13.76
C ALA A 98 1.75 -25.73 14.87
N GLU A 99 0.47 -25.74 15.23
CA GLU A 99 -0.09 -26.67 16.23
C GLU A 99 -1.12 -27.61 15.58
#